data_AF-A0A1H7RYY6-F1
#
_entry.id   AF-A0A1H7RYY6-F1
#
_cell.length_a   1.000
_cell.length_b   1.000
_cell.length_c   1.000
_cell.angle_alpha   90.00
_cell.angle_beta   90.00
_cell.angle_gamma   90.00
#
_symmetry.space_group_name_H-M   'P 1'
#
loop_
_entity.id
_entity.type
_entity.pdbx_description
1 polymer ?
#
loop_
_entity_poly.entity_id
_entity_poly.type
_entity_poly.pdbx_seq_one_letter_code
_entity_poly.pdbx_strand_id
1 'polypeptide(L)'
;MIMGTMLLWPAAAVLGFLLCTAVVVALGASSTARYEHARAAAGQQAQRAAARASGTHPAGRRAAAAPAGGGDGPRRPQAVAVAVRPAEAPARPVVAAPGTAHAWWLVDEGAQVLAGPFDDRIDADWAALSGGLAAVSVYGAPRADGSVAPRPSPADRAWLAELGDQLDRLPEDWDALLTDTDPLTTLVVEVAAALVEAGLPLHDAAGAGTSGGVCLVPETASCGVLVSWRTHDRMGVQLSRGDAALEAVQELMDAALADTLAELGFVVQTFGASGVPLVTAVR
;
A
#
# COMPACT_ATOMS: atom_id res chain seq x y z
N MET A 1 25.36 -17.74 -48.06
CA MET A 1 25.42 -17.06 -46.74
C MET A 1 24.06 -16.47 -46.38
N ILE A 2 23.02 -17.29 -46.14
CA ILE A 2 21.68 -16.82 -45.71
C ILE A 2 21.14 -17.62 -44.49
N MET A 3 21.75 -18.77 -44.16
CA MET A 3 21.35 -19.59 -42.99
C MET A 3 21.87 -19.09 -41.63
N GLY A 4 22.83 -18.16 -41.59
CA GLY A 4 23.37 -17.63 -40.32
C GLY A 4 22.48 -16.58 -39.66
N THR A 5 21.68 -15.85 -40.43
CA THR A 5 20.85 -14.74 -39.95
C THR A 5 19.53 -15.19 -39.31
N MET A 6 19.02 -16.38 -39.63
CA MET A 6 17.78 -16.90 -39.02
C MET A 6 17.97 -17.54 -37.64
N LEU A 7 19.19 -17.95 -37.26
CA LEU A 7 19.49 -18.41 -35.89
C LEU A 7 19.92 -17.27 -34.95
N LEU A 8 20.36 -16.13 -35.48
CA LEU A 8 20.83 -15.00 -34.67
C LEU A 8 19.69 -14.34 -33.89
N TRP A 9 18.49 -14.31 -34.47
CA TRP A 9 17.29 -13.70 -33.88
C TRP A 9 16.77 -14.43 -32.63
N PRO A 10 16.54 -15.76 -32.64
CA PRO A 10 16.12 -16.48 -31.44
C PRO A 10 17.19 -16.47 -30.34
N ALA A 11 18.49 -16.49 -30.70
CA ALA A 11 19.56 -16.38 -29.72
C ALA A 11 19.56 -15.02 -29.01
N ALA A 12 19.33 -13.92 -29.73
CA ALA A 12 19.21 -12.59 -29.16
C ALA A 12 17.98 -12.47 -28.23
N ALA A 13 16.85 -13.06 -28.61
CA ALA A 13 15.64 -13.07 -27.78
C ALA A 13 15.83 -13.84 -26.48
N VAL A 14 16.46 -15.02 -26.53
CA VAL A 14 16.76 -15.83 -25.33
C VAL A 14 17.74 -15.08 -24.42
N LEU A 15 18.77 -14.45 -24.98
CA LEU A 15 19.74 -13.69 -24.20
C LEU A 15 19.10 -12.46 -23.53
N GLY A 16 18.23 -11.74 -24.26
CA GLY A 16 17.45 -10.63 -23.70
C GLY A 16 16.50 -11.07 -22.58
N PHE A 17 15.79 -12.18 -22.78
CA PHE A 17 14.92 -12.76 -21.76
C PHE A 17 15.70 -13.12 -20.48
N LEU A 18 16.82 -13.82 -20.60
CA LEU A 18 17.66 -14.19 -19.47
C LEU A 18 18.22 -12.97 -18.73
N LEU A 19 18.61 -11.92 -19.47
CA LEU A 19 19.07 -10.66 -18.88
C LEU A 19 17.95 -10.00 -18.06
N CYS A 20 16.73 -9.88 -18.63
CA CYS A 20 15.59 -9.33 -17.92
C CYS A 20 15.23 -10.15 -16.68
N THR A 21 15.21 -11.49 -16.76
CA THR A 21 14.95 -12.36 -15.61
C THR A 21 16.00 -12.17 -14.51
N ALA A 22 17.29 -12.09 -14.87
CA ALA A 22 18.35 -11.84 -13.91
C ALA A 22 18.21 -10.48 -13.19
N VAL A 23 17.81 -9.43 -13.93
CA VAL A 23 17.54 -8.11 -13.35
C VAL A 23 16.37 -8.14 -12.38
N VAL A 24 15.26 -8.79 -12.74
CA VAL A 24 14.08 -8.93 -11.85
C VAL A 24 14.44 -9.67 -10.57
N VAL A 25 15.19 -10.77 -10.67
CA VAL A 25 15.65 -11.54 -9.50
C VAL A 25 16.58 -10.70 -8.62
N ALA A 26 17.52 -9.97 -9.21
CA ALA A 26 18.43 -9.09 -8.48
C ALA A 26 17.68 -7.94 -7.78
N LEU A 27 16.71 -7.31 -8.44
CA LEU A 27 15.86 -6.28 -7.84
C LEU A 27 15.04 -6.86 -6.68
N GLY A 28 14.41 -8.02 -6.88
CA GLY A 28 13.65 -8.72 -5.85
C GLY A 28 14.48 -9.05 -4.62
N ALA A 29 15.68 -9.62 -4.82
CA ALA A 29 16.61 -9.94 -3.73
C ALA A 29 17.14 -8.69 -3.01
N SER A 30 17.36 -7.58 -3.73
CA SER A 30 17.80 -6.32 -3.13
C SER A 30 16.70 -5.64 -2.30
N SER A 31 15.43 -5.85 -2.68
CA SER A 31 14.25 -5.34 -1.97
C SER A 31 14.05 -6.07 -0.64
N THR A 32 14.14 -7.40 -0.64
CA THR A 32 14.06 -8.20 0.60
C THR A 32 15.22 -7.94 1.54
N ALA A 33 16.45 -7.76 1.03
CA ALA A 33 17.60 -7.43 1.88
C ALA A 33 17.42 -6.06 2.58
N ARG A 34 16.92 -5.04 1.87
CA ARG A 34 16.69 -3.70 2.44
C ARG A 34 15.56 -3.73 3.46
N TYR A 35 14.53 -4.54 3.24
CA TYR A 35 13.44 -4.75 4.20
C TYR A 35 13.89 -5.48 5.47
N GLU A 36 14.70 -6.54 5.35
CA GLU A 36 15.25 -7.25 6.51
C GLU A 36 16.24 -6.38 7.30
N HIS A 37 17.06 -5.57 6.63
CA HIS A 37 17.95 -4.62 7.30
C HIS A 37 17.17 -3.52 8.03
N ALA A 38 16.09 -2.99 7.46
CA ALA A 38 15.22 -2.02 8.13
C ALA A 38 14.52 -2.64 9.35
N ARG A 39 14.05 -3.89 9.23
CA ARG A 39 13.42 -4.65 10.32
C ARG A 39 14.40 -5.00 11.44
N ALA A 40 15.63 -5.40 11.12
CA ALA A 40 16.68 -5.68 12.09
C ALA A 40 17.16 -4.40 12.82
N ALA A 41 17.24 -3.27 12.12
CA ALA A 41 17.58 -1.97 12.71
C ALA A 41 16.49 -1.48 13.69
N ALA A 42 15.21 -1.62 13.33
CA ALA A 42 14.10 -1.28 14.21
C ALA A 42 14.07 -2.15 15.48
N GLY A 43 14.32 -3.46 15.37
CA GLY A 43 14.42 -4.37 16.51
C GLY A 43 15.59 -4.05 17.47
N GLN A 44 16.77 -3.70 16.92
CA GLN A 44 17.91 -3.28 17.74
C GLN A 44 17.68 -1.95 18.46
N GLN A 45 16.92 -1.03 17.85
CA GLN A 45 16.62 0.27 18.45
C GLN A 45 15.62 0.13 19.62
N ALA A 46 14.62 -0.74 19.49
CA ALA A 46 13.71 -1.11 20.56
C ALA A 46 14.44 -1.81 21.73
N GLN A 47 15.36 -2.73 21.45
CA GLN A 47 16.20 -3.36 22.48
C GLN A 47 17.14 -2.38 23.18
N ARG A 48 17.73 -1.41 22.46
CA ARG A 48 18.55 -0.35 23.06
C ARG A 48 17.73 0.63 23.90
N ALA A 49 16.49 0.93 23.50
CA ALA A 49 15.57 1.74 24.29
C ALA A 49 15.14 1.01 25.57
N ALA A 50 14.84 -0.29 25.48
CA ALA A 50 14.52 -1.14 26.63
C ALA A 50 15.72 -1.27 27.59
N ALA A 51 16.94 -1.47 27.08
CA ALA A 51 18.15 -1.54 27.89
C ALA A 51 18.48 -0.20 28.59
N ARG A 52 18.17 0.94 27.95
CA ARG A 52 18.28 2.27 28.58
C ARG A 52 17.20 2.50 29.64
N ALA A 53 15.98 2.01 29.42
CA ALA A 53 14.89 2.07 30.40
C ALA A 53 15.15 1.17 31.62
N SER A 54 15.83 0.03 31.44
CA SER A 54 16.30 -0.80 32.56
C SER A 54 17.48 -0.19 33.34
N GLY A 55 18.19 0.80 32.76
CA GLY A 55 19.34 1.45 33.38
C GLY A 55 19.02 2.64 34.30
N THR A 56 17.76 3.10 34.33
CA THR A 56 17.37 4.35 35.04
C THR A 56 16.44 4.16 36.24
N HIS A 57 16.29 2.94 36.77
CA HIS A 57 15.50 2.73 37.99
C HIS A 57 16.34 2.90 39.27
N PRO A 58 16.06 3.90 40.13
CA PRO A 58 16.72 4.05 41.43
C PRO A 58 15.96 3.23 42.47
N ALA A 59 16.16 1.91 42.52
CA ALA A 59 15.72 1.10 43.64
C ALA A 59 16.58 -0.17 43.78
N GLY A 60 17.23 -0.34 44.94
CA GLY A 60 17.62 -1.66 45.42
C GLY A 60 19.05 -2.12 45.14
N ARG A 61 20.04 -1.38 45.63
CA ARG A 61 21.42 -1.86 45.81
C ARG A 61 21.45 -2.91 46.94
N ARG A 62 21.78 -4.17 46.64
CA ARG A 62 22.39 -5.12 47.59
C ARG A 62 23.62 -5.76 46.95
N ALA A 63 24.79 -5.39 47.47
CA ALA A 63 26.04 -6.15 47.42
C ALA A 63 25.95 -7.30 48.46
N ALA A 64 26.73 -8.38 48.51
CA ALA A 64 27.88 -8.90 47.79
C ALA A 64 27.99 -10.42 48.15
N ALA A 65 28.66 -11.23 47.33
CA ALA A 65 29.61 -12.25 47.80
C ALA A 65 30.40 -12.81 46.60
N ALA A 66 31.72 -12.91 46.77
CA ALA A 66 32.74 -13.24 45.77
C ALA A 66 33.17 -14.74 45.86
N PRO A 67 34.31 -15.20 45.28
CA PRO A 67 34.34 -16.13 44.14
C PRO A 67 35.03 -17.49 44.44
N ALA A 68 34.94 -18.47 43.53
CA ALA A 68 35.88 -19.60 43.47
C ALA A 68 35.85 -20.36 42.12
N GLY A 69 37.04 -20.56 41.54
CA GLY A 69 37.46 -21.63 40.60
C GLY A 69 36.87 -21.56 39.18
N GLY A 70 37.62 -21.49 38.08
CA GLY A 70 38.91 -22.13 37.78
C GLY A 70 38.66 -23.46 37.06
N GLY A 71 38.66 -23.45 35.72
CA GLY A 71 38.53 -24.67 34.92
C GLY A 71 38.41 -24.41 33.41
N ASP A 72 39.55 -24.29 32.74
CA ASP A 72 39.70 -24.42 31.29
C ASP A 72 39.34 -25.85 30.85
N GLY A 73 38.51 -25.99 29.81
CA GLY A 73 38.17 -27.27 29.18
C GLY A 73 37.49 -27.07 27.82
N PRO A 74 37.84 -27.85 26.78
CA PRO A 74 37.61 -27.48 25.38
C PRO A 74 36.15 -27.66 24.92
N ARG A 75 35.68 -26.70 24.11
CA ARG A 75 34.39 -26.73 23.39
C ARG A 75 34.28 -27.97 22.51
N ARG A 76 33.35 -28.86 22.87
CA ARG A 76 32.84 -29.95 22.02
C ARG A 76 31.58 -29.45 21.29
N PRO A 77 31.42 -29.67 19.98
CA PRO A 77 30.27 -29.18 19.23
C PRO A 77 28.98 -29.88 19.68
N GLN A 78 28.04 -29.11 20.23
CA GLN A 78 26.69 -29.57 20.55
C GLN A 78 25.91 -29.77 19.24
N ALA A 79 25.51 -31.01 19.00
CA ALA A 79 24.54 -31.36 17.98
C ALA A 79 23.23 -30.61 18.27
N VAL A 80 22.73 -29.91 17.25
CA VAL A 80 21.43 -29.23 17.29
C VAL A 80 20.35 -30.31 17.34
N ALA A 81 19.78 -30.54 18.52
CA ALA A 81 18.59 -31.35 18.65
C ALA A 81 17.45 -30.63 17.92
N VAL A 82 16.95 -31.23 16.85
CA VAL A 82 15.71 -30.82 16.20
C VAL A 82 14.60 -30.97 17.24
N ALA A 83 14.16 -29.85 17.79
CA ALA A 83 12.99 -29.81 18.66
C ALA A 83 11.75 -30.07 17.78
N VAL A 84 11.24 -31.29 17.82
CA VAL A 84 9.90 -31.59 17.34
C VAL A 84 8.93 -30.81 18.23
N ARG A 85 8.30 -29.77 17.66
CA ARG A 85 7.17 -29.08 18.29
C ARG A 85 6.06 -30.11 18.51
N PRO A 86 5.52 -30.26 19.73
CA PRO A 86 4.30 -31.05 19.91
C PRO A 86 3.21 -30.45 19.02
N ALA A 87 2.54 -31.29 18.23
CA ALA A 87 1.36 -30.87 17.48
C ALA A 87 0.32 -30.38 18.48
N GLU A 88 0.03 -29.08 18.45
CA GLU A 88 -1.02 -28.48 19.24
C GLU A 88 -2.36 -29.04 18.78
N ALA A 89 -3.12 -29.60 19.72
CA ALA A 89 -4.48 -30.09 19.49
C ALA A 89 -5.35 -28.97 18.89
N PRO A 90 -6.37 -29.29 18.08
CA PRO A 90 -7.19 -28.28 17.40
C PRO A 90 -7.70 -27.24 18.41
N ALA A 91 -7.34 -25.98 18.16
CA ALA A 91 -7.67 -24.86 19.02
C ALA A 91 -9.18 -24.80 19.22
N ARG A 92 -9.59 -24.90 20.48
CA ARG A 92 -10.95 -24.57 20.91
C ARG A 92 -11.21 -23.09 20.54
N PRO A 93 -12.46 -22.69 20.21
CA PRO A 93 -12.77 -21.29 19.95
C PRO A 93 -12.33 -20.45 21.14
N VAL A 94 -11.31 -19.61 20.93
CA VAL A 94 -10.88 -18.64 21.93
C VAL A 94 -11.97 -17.58 21.94
N VAL A 95 -12.90 -17.70 22.88
CA VAL A 95 -13.86 -16.62 23.16
C VAL A 95 -13.02 -15.44 23.65
N ALA A 96 -12.89 -14.44 22.79
CA ALA A 96 -12.19 -13.20 23.10
C ALA A 96 -12.70 -12.64 24.43
N ALA A 97 -11.80 -12.33 25.35
CA ALA A 97 -12.17 -11.64 26.58
C ALA A 97 -12.87 -10.32 26.20
N PRO A 98 -14.05 -10.02 26.77
CA PRO A 98 -14.75 -8.77 26.46
C PRO A 98 -13.86 -7.58 26.80
N GLY A 99 -13.55 -6.75 25.79
CA GLY A 99 -12.74 -5.54 25.95
C GLY A 99 -11.38 -5.52 25.27
N THR A 100 -11.01 -6.51 24.45
CA THR A 100 -9.84 -6.35 23.55
C THR A 100 -10.06 -5.18 22.58
N ALA A 101 -9.07 -4.29 22.51
CA ALA A 101 -9.01 -3.19 21.55
C ALA A 101 -9.16 -3.71 20.09
N HIS A 102 -9.49 -2.80 19.16
CA HIS A 102 -9.66 -3.16 17.75
C HIS A 102 -8.41 -3.89 17.21
N ALA A 103 -8.62 -5.03 16.57
CA ALA A 103 -7.55 -5.91 16.07
C ALA A 103 -8.01 -6.70 14.84
N TRP A 104 -7.10 -7.48 14.25
CA TRP A 104 -7.43 -8.42 13.18
C TRP A 104 -7.92 -9.75 13.74
N TRP A 105 -8.97 -10.29 13.12
CA TRP A 105 -9.60 -11.55 13.51
C TRP A 105 -9.82 -12.40 12.27
N LEU A 106 -9.69 -13.71 12.40
CA LEU A 106 -10.13 -14.65 11.39
C LEU A 106 -11.57 -15.03 11.66
N VAL A 107 -12.43 -14.86 10.66
CA VAL A 107 -13.84 -15.28 10.74
C VAL A 107 -14.17 -16.30 9.67
N ASP A 108 -15.09 -17.22 9.98
CA ASP A 108 -15.64 -18.16 9.02
C ASP A 108 -16.70 -17.52 8.09
N GLU A 109 -17.30 -18.32 7.21
CA GLU A 109 -18.42 -17.90 6.33
C GLU A 109 -19.66 -17.41 7.11
N GLY A 110 -19.82 -17.84 8.36
CA GLY A 110 -20.88 -17.41 9.28
C GLY A 110 -20.53 -16.13 10.06
N ALA A 111 -19.41 -15.46 9.71
CA ALA A 111 -18.86 -14.30 10.39
C ALA A 111 -18.53 -14.54 11.87
N GLN A 112 -18.28 -15.80 12.26
CA GLN A 112 -17.90 -16.17 13.61
C GLN A 112 -16.38 -16.19 13.76
N VAL A 113 -15.88 -15.68 14.87
CA VAL A 113 -14.44 -15.66 15.17
C VAL A 113 -13.91 -17.08 15.31
N LEU A 114 -12.94 -17.41 14.47
CA LEU A 114 -12.16 -18.64 14.52
C LEU A 114 -10.85 -18.44 15.29
N ALA A 115 -10.18 -17.30 15.11
CA ALA A 115 -8.91 -16.99 15.75
C ALA A 115 -8.64 -15.47 15.82
N GLY A 116 -7.73 -15.09 16.74
CA GLY A 116 -7.30 -13.71 16.98
C GLY A 116 -7.19 -13.42 18.48
N PRO A 117 -6.88 -12.16 18.87
CA PRO A 117 -6.56 -11.05 17.98
C PRO A 117 -5.16 -11.19 17.34
N PHE A 118 -5.02 -10.70 16.12
CA PHE A 118 -3.73 -10.51 15.42
C PHE A 118 -3.41 -9.02 15.32
N ASP A 119 -2.12 -8.68 15.39
CA ASP A 119 -1.65 -7.29 15.31
C ASP A 119 -1.71 -6.73 13.88
N ASP A 120 -1.50 -7.58 12.88
CA ASP A 120 -1.60 -7.22 11.47
C ASP A 120 -2.34 -8.27 10.62
N ARG A 121 -2.76 -7.84 9.42
CA ARG A 121 -3.52 -8.67 8.48
C ARG A 121 -2.71 -9.82 7.93
N ILE A 122 -1.40 -9.61 7.72
CA ILE A 122 -0.52 -10.60 7.10
C ILE A 122 -0.39 -11.80 8.05
N ASP A 123 -0.21 -11.55 9.34
CA ASP A 123 -0.16 -12.58 10.37
C ASP A 123 -1.48 -13.37 10.46
N ALA A 124 -2.62 -12.69 10.36
CA ALA A 124 -3.93 -13.35 10.30
C ALA A 124 -4.08 -14.22 9.04
N ASP A 125 -3.76 -13.68 7.86
CA ASP A 125 -3.83 -14.40 6.58
C ASP A 125 -2.88 -15.62 6.57
N TRP A 126 -1.68 -15.50 7.14
CA TRP A 126 -0.76 -16.64 7.32
C TRP A 126 -1.28 -17.69 8.28
N ALA A 127 -1.93 -17.29 9.38
CA ALA A 127 -2.55 -18.22 10.31
C ALA A 127 -3.71 -19.00 9.64
N ALA A 128 -4.52 -18.34 8.81
CA ALA A 128 -5.57 -19.00 8.03
C ALA A 128 -4.97 -20.02 7.05
N LEU A 129 -3.96 -19.61 6.27
CA LEU A 129 -3.32 -20.46 5.27
C LEU A 129 -2.62 -21.68 5.90
N SER A 130 -1.83 -21.47 6.95
CA SER A 130 -1.10 -22.55 7.62
C SER A 130 -2.02 -23.50 8.40
N GLY A 131 -3.16 -23.00 8.90
CA GLY A 131 -4.19 -23.79 9.55
C GLY A 131 -5.14 -24.49 8.59
N GLY A 132 -5.07 -24.22 7.28
CA GLY A 132 -6.03 -24.72 6.30
C GLY A 132 -7.47 -24.25 6.58
N LEU A 133 -7.62 -23.06 7.18
CA LEU A 133 -8.91 -22.51 7.56
C LEU A 133 -9.55 -21.81 6.35
N ALA A 134 -10.80 -22.14 6.05
CA ALA A 134 -11.64 -21.34 5.16
C ALA A 134 -12.13 -20.10 5.92
N ALA A 135 -11.24 -19.12 6.06
CA ALA A 135 -11.45 -17.94 6.88
C ALA A 135 -11.03 -16.66 6.14
N VAL A 136 -11.64 -15.54 6.52
CA VAL A 136 -11.25 -14.20 6.04
C VAL A 136 -10.80 -13.33 7.20
N SER A 137 -9.80 -12.49 6.95
CA SER A 137 -9.29 -11.52 7.93
C SER A 137 -10.17 -10.28 8.00
N VAL A 138 -10.66 -9.95 9.19
CA VAL A 138 -11.52 -8.80 9.45
C VAL A 138 -10.93 -7.96 10.59
N TYR A 139 -10.73 -6.67 10.35
CA TYR A 139 -10.36 -5.73 11.42
C TYR A 139 -11.63 -5.25 12.14
N GLY A 140 -11.63 -5.30 13.48
CA GLY A 140 -12.80 -4.88 14.22
C GLY A 140 -12.77 -5.17 15.71
N ALA A 141 -13.94 -4.97 16.33
CA ALA A 141 -14.17 -5.27 17.74
C ALA A 141 -14.96 -6.57 17.87
N PRO A 142 -14.52 -7.53 18.70
CA PRO A 142 -15.31 -8.73 18.94
C PRO A 142 -16.61 -8.37 19.66
N ARG A 143 -17.69 -9.09 19.32
CA ARG A 143 -19.00 -8.98 19.96
C ARG A 143 -19.23 -10.16 20.90
N ALA A 144 -20.19 -9.98 21.81
CA ALA A 144 -20.59 -11.02 22.76
C ALA A 144 -21.23 -12.25 22.09
N ASP A 145 -21.72 -12.09 20.85
CA ASP A 145 -22.30 -13.17 20.04
C ASP A 145 -21.26 -14.02 19.30
N GLY A 146 -19.96 -13.74 19.47
CA GLY A 146 -18.88 -14.45 18.77
C GLY A 146 -18.52 -13.87 17.41
N SER A 147 -19.24 -12.86 16.92
CA SER A 147 -18.93 -12.15 15.67
C SER A 147 -17.93 -11.02 15.87
N VAL A 148 -17.45 -10.46 14.76
CA VAL A 148 -16.66 -9.21 14.75
C VAL A 148 -17.52 -8.08 14.22
N ALA A 149 -17.52 -6.95 14.92
CA ALA A 149 -18.00 -5.68 14.40
C ALA A 149 -16.93 -5.06 13.50
N PRO A 150 -17.11 -5.05 12.16
CA PRO A 150 -16.10 -4.53 11.25
C PRO A 150 -15.86 -3.05 11.54
N ARG A 151 -14.59 -2.66 11.50
CA ARG A 151 -14.15 -1.27 11.58
C ARG A 151 -13.13 -1.02 10.47
N PRO A 152 -13.04 0.22 9.94
CA PRO A 152 -11.94 0.57 9.05
C PRO A 152 -10.60 0.26 9.72
N SER A 153 -9.72 -0.43 9.03
CA SER A 153 -8.39 -0.77 9.51
C SER A 153 -7.52 0.49 9.68
N PRO A 154 -6.39 0.45 10.40
CA PRO A 154 -5.46 1.58 10.45
C PRO A 154 -4.99 2.02 9.07
N ALA A 155 -4.77 1.07 8.15
CA ALA A 155 -4.42 1.36 6.77
C ALA A 155 -5.59 2.01 6.02
N ASP A 156 -6.81 1.51 6.17
CA ASP A 156 -8.00 2.09 5.53
C ASP A 156 -8.24 3.52 6.03
N ARG A 157 -8.05 3.78 7.33
CA ARG A 157 -8.18 5.13 7.88
C ARG A 157 -7.11 6.08 7.36
N ALA A 158 -5.87 5.60 7.21
CA ALA A 158 -4.80 6.39 6.63
C ALA A 158 -5.08 6.70 5.15
N TRP A 159 -5.58 5.72 4.40
CA TRP A 159 -6.01 5.90 3.01
C TRP A 159 -7.16 6.91 2.89
N LEU A 160 -8.21 6.79 3.72
CA LEU A 160 -9.33 7.73 3.72
C LEU A 160 -8.90 9.15 4.10
N ALA A 161 -7.93 9.30 5.00
CA ALA A 161 -7.36 10.59 5.33
C ALA A 161 -6.60 11.19 4.13
N GLU A 162 -5.73 10.42 3.48
CA GLU A 162 -5.04 10.86 2.26
C GLU A 162 -6.02 11.24 1.14
N LEU A 163 -7.04 10.40 0.90
CA LEU A 163 -8.07 10.70 -0.10
C LEU A 163 -8.82 11.99 0.24
N GLY A 164 -9.17 12.21 1.51
CA GLY A 164 -9.75 13.47 1.98
C GLY A 164 -8.84 14.67 1.67
N ASP A 165 -7.55 14.58 2.03
CA ASP A 165 -6.56 15.61 1.75
C ASP A 165 -6.38 15.88 0.23
N GLN A 166 -6.64 14.88 -0.63
CA GLN A 166 -6.66 15.06 -2.09
C GLN A 166 -7.96 15.72 -2.55
N LEU A 167 -9.12 15.32 -2.04
CA LEU A 167 -10.41 15.90 -2.42
C LEU A 167 -10.53 17.37 -1.98
N ASP A 168 -9.94 17.75 -0.84
CA ASP A 168 -9.87 19.14 -0.37
C ASP A 168 -9.10 20.08 -1.33
N ARG A 169 -8.37 19.52 -2.32
CA ARG A 169 -7.67 20.28 -3.37
C ARG A 169 -8.53 20.64 -4.56
N LEU A 170 -9.71 20.03 -4.68
CA LEU A 170 -10.66 20.35 -5.73
C LEU A 170 -11.09 21.81 -5.61
N PRO A 171 -11.36 22.49 -6.74
CA PRO A 171 -11.75 23.89 -6.68
C PRO A 171 -13.12 24.09 -5.98
N GLU A 172 -13.29 25.25 -5.34
CA GLU A 172 -14.48 25.56 -4.50
C GLU A 172 -15.81 25.58 -5.28
N ASP A 173 -15.76 25.64 -6.61
CA ASP A 173 -16.93 25.62 -7.47
C ASP A 173 -17.64 24.26 -7.49
N TRP A 174 -16.98 23.18 -7.08
CA TRP A 174 -17.59 21.86 -6.93
C TRP A 174 -18.79 21.86 -5.97
N ASP A 175 -18.65 22.47 -4.79
CA ASP A 175 -19.72 22.57 -3.78
C ASP A 175 -20.91 23.39 -4.27
N ALA A 176 -20.68 24.33 -5.19
CA ALA A 176 -21.73 25.15 -5.79
C ALA A 176 -22.42 24.44 -6.96
N LEU A 177 -21.72 23.55 -7.66
CA LEU A 177 -22.21 22.88 -8.86
C LEU A 177 -22.95 21.58 -8.56
N LEU A 178 -22.56 20.84 -7.51
CA LEU A 178 -23.10 19.53 -7.21
C LEU A 178 -23.58 19.42 -5.76
N THR A 179 -24.66 18.67 -5.57
CA THR A 179 -25.12 18.30 -4.22
C THR A 179 -24.43 17.01 -3.75
N ASP A 180 -24.40 16.75 -2.43
CA ASP A 180 -23.83 15.53 -1.86
C ASP A 180 -24.43 14.22 -2.40
N THR A 181 -25.67 14.30 -2.90
CA THR A 181 -26.42 13.16 -3.46
C THR A 181 -26.36 13.10 -4.99
N ASP A 182 -25.65 14.02 -5.64
CA ASP A 182 -25.49 14.02 -7.08
C ASP A 182 -24.65 12.79 -7.50
N PRO A 183 -25.10 11.99 -8.48
CA PRO A 183 -24.30 10.89 -9.00
C PRO A 183 -22.90 11.32 -9.46
N LEU A 184 -22.75 12.56 -9.93
CA LEU A 184 -21.47 13.08 -10.37
C LEU A 184 -20.50 13.30 -9.20
N THR A 185 -21.00 13.64 -8.00
CA THR A 185 -20.20 13.69 -6.76
C THR A 185 -19.59 12.32 -6.46
N THR A 186 -20.38 11.24 -6.64
CA THR A 186 -19.88 9.87 -6.45
C THR A 186 -18.79 9.54 -7.47
N LEU A 187 -19.04 9.82 -8.76
CA LEU A 187 -18.08 9.53 -9.82
C LEU A 187 -16.74 10.25 -9.62
N VAL A 188 -16.75 11.47 -9.10
CA VAL A 188 -15.53 12.25 -8.83
C VAL A 188 -14.71 11.62 -7.73
N VAL A 189 -15.35 11.19 -6.64
CA VAL A 189 -14.68 10.50 -5.55
C VAL A 189 -14.06 9.18 -6.06
N GLU A 190 -14.78 8.44 -6.92
CA GLU A 190 -14.26 7.21 -7.54
C GLU A 190 -13.06 7.47 -8.44
N VAL A 191 -13.13 8.48 -9.32
CA VAL A 191 -12.03 8.88 -10.20
C VAL A 191 -10.83 9.36 -9.40
N ALA A 192 -11.05 10.22 -8.40
CA ALA A 192 -10.00 10.71 -7.51
C ALA A 192 -9.32 9.57 -6.75
N ALA A 193 -10.09 8.67 -6.15
CA ALA A 193 -9.55 7.50 -5.44
C ALA A 193 -8.69 6.64 -6.35
N ALA A 194 -9.17 6.33 -7.56
CA ALA A 194 -8.45 5.52 -8.54
C ALA A 194 -7.14 6.16 -8.99
N LEU A 195 -7.14 7.47 -9.26
CA LEU A 195 -5.93 8.21 -9.63
C LEU A 195 -4.91 8.25 -8.49
N VAL A 196 -5.35 8.55 -7.27
CA VAL A 196 -4.48 8.61 -6.10
C VAL A 196 -3.90 7.23 -5.78
N GLU A 197 -4.70 6.17 -5.94
CA GLU A 197 -4.24 4.78 -5.79
C GLU A 197 -3.21 4.40 -6.87
N ALA A 198 -3.37 4.92 -8.08
CA ALA A 198 -2.37 4.82 -9.16
C ALA A 198 -1.12 5.70 -8.94
N GLY A 199 -1.07 6.48 -7.86
CA GLY A 199 0.05 7.37 -7.54
C GLY A 199 0.03 8.71 -8.29
N LEU A 200 -1.13 9.12 -8.80
CA LEU A 200 -1.36 10.36 -9.53
C LEU A 200 -2.12 11.36 -8.64
N PRO A 201 -1.43 12.31 -7.97
CA PRO A 201 -2.07 13.23 -7.04
C PRO A 201 -2.92 14.27 -7.78
N LEU A 202 -3.94 14.78 -7.09
CA LEU A 202 -4.75 15.88 -7.59
C LEU A 202 -3.97 17.20 -7.50
N HIS A 203 -4.16 18.03 -8.52
CA HIS A 203 -3.63 19.38 -8.55
C HIS A 203 -4.34 20.23 -7.49
N ASP A 204 -3.55 20.96 -6.70
CA ASP A 204 -4.00 21.89 -5.69
C ASP A 204 -4.46 23.20 -6.33
N ALA A 205 -5.74 23.28 -6.70
CA ALA A 205 -6.32 24.46 -7.35
C ALA A 205 -6.53 25.62 -6.36
N ALA A 206 -6.72 25.32 -5.07
CA ALA A 206 -7.00 26.29 -4.02
C ALA A 206 -5.73 26.81 -3.31
N GLY A 207 -4.64 26.03 -3.32
CA GLY A 207 -3.42 26.36 -2.62
C GLY A 207 -2.33 27.03 -3.47
N ALA A 208 -1.24 27.42 -2.79
CA ALA A 208 -0.04 27.97 -3.42
C ALA A 208 0.91 26.87 -3.96
N GLY A 209 0.42 25.63 -4.09
CA GLY A 209 1.19 24.48 -4.54
C GLY A 209 1.66 24.67 -5.98
N THR A 210 2.98 24.67 -6.19
CA THR A 210 3.55 24.78 -7.55
C THR A 210 3.67 23.44 -8.27
N SER A 211 3.38 22.34 -7.58
CA SER A 211 3.45 20.98 -8.10
C SER A 211 2.39 20.75 -9.19
N GLY A 212 2.78 20.06 -10.26
CA GLY A 212 1.81 19.54 -11.23
C GLY A 212 0.94 18.44 -10.63
N GLY A 213 -0.18 18.13 -11.26
CA GLY A 213 -1.13 17.13 -10.79
C GLY A 213 -2.34 17.00 -11.72
N VAL A 214 -3.28 16.13 -11.36
CA VAL A 214 -4.51 15.92 -12.14
C VAL A 214 -5.56 16.95 -11.74
N CYS A 215 -6.14 17.64 -12.72
CA CYS A 215 -7.31 18.49 -12.55
C CYS A 215 -8.57 17.69 -12.88
N LEU A 216 -9.59 17.83 -12.03
CA LEU A 216 -10.93 17.29 -12.25
C LEU A 216 -11.91 18.45 -12.37
N VAL A 217 -12.72 18.45 -13.43
CA VAL A 217 -13.76 19.46 -13.67
C VAL A 217 -15.09 18.77 -13.97
N PRO A 218 -16.20 19.15 -13.32
CA PRO A 218 -17.50 18.54 -13.61
C PRO A 218 -18.00 19.05 -14.96
N GLU A 219 -18.46 18.13 -15.81
CA GLU A 219 -19.17 18.43 -17.04
C GLU A 219 -20.62 17.95 -16.91
N THR A 220 -21.48 18.87 -16.48
CA THR A 220 -22.87 18.57 -16.12
C THR A 220 -23.74 18.23 -17.32
N ALA A 221 -23.46 18.77 -18.52
CA ALA A 221 -24.28 18.51 -19.70
C ALA A 221 -24.07 17.10 -20.25
N SER A 222 -22.87 16.54 -20.05
CA SER A 222 -22.53 15.17 -20.46
C SER A 222 -22.53 14.18 -19.29
N CYS A 223 -22.91 14.65 -18.08
CA CYS A 223 -22.91 13.88 -16.84
C CYS A 223 -21.59 13.14 -16.60
N GLY A 224 -20.46 13.86 -16.68
CA GLY A 224 -19.13 13.27 -16.53
C GLY A 224 -18.10 14.21 -15.93
N VAL A 225 -16.89 13.71 -15.76
CA VAL A 225 -15.75 14.43 -15.17
C VAL A 225 -14.68 14.58 -16.23
N LEU A 226 -14.33 15.82 -16.56
CA LEU A 226 -13.18 16.12 -17.38
C LEU A 226 -11.91 15.91 -16.56
N VAL A 227 -10.95 15.20 -17.13
CA VAL A 227 -9.69 14.85 -16.49
C VAL A 227 -8.56 15.39 -17.35
N SER A 228 -7.74 16.26 -16.79
CA SER A 228 -6.57 16.79 -17.48
C SER A 228 -5.37 16.88 -16.55
N TRP A 229 -4.17 16.81 -17.10
CA TRP A 229 -2.96 17.10 -16.35
C TRP A 229 -2.74 18.60 -16.22
N ARG A 230 -2.17 19.06 -15.11
CA ARG A 230 -1.56 20.38 -15.02
C ARG A 230 -0.08 20.22 -14.75
N THR A 231 0.73 20.75 -15.64
CA THR A 231 2.17 20.73 -15.47
C THR A 231 2.62 21.70 -14.38
N HIS A 232 3.75 21.40 -13.74
CA HIS A 232 4.37 22.30 -12.77
C HIS A 232 4.69 23.66 -13.40
N ASP A 233 4.37 24.76 -12.71
CA ASP A 233 4.58 26.14 -13.17
C ASP A 233 6.02 26.45 -13.63
N ARG A 234 7.02 25.72 -13.12
CA ARG A 234 8.42 25.86 -13.55
C ARG A 234 8.62 25.55 -15.02
N MET A 235 7.79 24.69 -15.63
CA MET A 235 7.88 24.41 -17.05
C MET A 235 7.55 25.66 -17.88
N GLY A 236 6.58 26.47 -17.44
CA GLY A 236 6.23 27.74 -18.08
C GLY A 236 7.25 28.86 -17.85
N VAL A 237 7.92 28.89 -16.68
CA VAL A 237 8.99 29.87 -16.38
C VAL A 237 10.25 29.60 -17.23
N GLN A 238 10.55 28.33 -17.51
CA GLN A 238 11.66 27.93 -18.37
C GLN A 238 11.23 27.93 -19.86
N LEU A 239 10.78 29.09 -20.36
CA LEU A 239 10.43 29.38 -21.78
C LEU A 239 11.46 28.90 -22.83
N SER A 240 12.60 28.32 -22.41
CA SER A 240 13.62 27.70 -23.25
C SER A 240 13.13 26.51 -24.10
N ARG A 241 12.01 25.87 -23.76
CA ARG A 241 11.44 24.75 -24.54
C ARG A 241 10.35 25.14 -25.54
N GLY A 242 9.78 26.34 -25.40
CA GLY A 242 8.72 26.88 -26.26
C GLY A 242 7.33 26.24 -26.07
N ASP A 243 6.30 26.91 -26.57
CA ASP A 243 4.88 26.54 -26.36
C ASP A 243 4.53 25.16 -26.92
N ALA A 244 5.12 24.78 -28.06
CA ALA A 244 4.91 23.47 -28.68
C ALA A 244 5.34 22.30 -27.77
N ALA A 245 6.38 22.50 -26.95
CA ALA A 245 6.81 21.46 -26.01
C ALA A 245 5.86 21.34 -24.83
N LEU A 246 5.25 22.44 -24.38
CA LEU A 246 4.25 22.44 -23.33
C LEU A 246 2.97 21.74 -23.81
N GLU A 247 2.51 22.06 -25.01
CA GLU A 247 1.34 21.43 -25.64
C GLU A 247 1.55 19.93 -25.84
N ALA A 248 2.72 19.52 -26.35
CA ALA A 248 3.03 18.10 -26.52
C ALA A 248 3.10 17.32 -25.19
N VAL A 249 3.61 17.93 -24.11
CA VAL A 249 3.61 17.29 -22.79
C VAL A 249 2.19 17.20 -22.24
N GLN A 250 1.38 18.24 -22.42
CA GLN A 250 -0.02 18.24 -22.02
C GLN A 250 -0.78 17.11 -22.72
N GLU A 251 -0.70 17.02 -24.05
CA GLU A 251 -1.35 15.98 -24.85
C GLU A 251 -0.91 14.57 -24.43
N LEU A 252 0.41 14.36 -24.22
CA LEU A 252 0.93 13.07 -23.79
C LEU A 252 0.41 12.67 -22.39
N MET A 253 0.34 13.62 -21.46
CA MET A 253 -0.13 13.35 -20.11
C MET A 253 -1.64 13.11 -20.08
N ASP A 254 -2.43 13.86 -20.85
CA ASP A 254 -3.88 13.65 -20.96
C ASP A 254 -4.20 12.29 -21.59
N ALA A 255 -3.44 11.86 -22.61
CA ALA A 255 -3.55 10.52 -23.17
C ALA A 255 -3.20 9.43 -22.15
N ALA A 256 -2.11 9.60 -21.39
CA ALA A 256 -1.73 8.65 -20.35
C ALA A 256 -2.77 8.54 -19.22
N LEU A 257 -3.42 9.65 -18.85
CA LEU A 257 -4.52 9.68 -17.89
C LEU A 257 -5.74 8.91 -18.43
N ALA A 258 -6.11 9.15 -19.69
CA ALA A 258 -7.20 8.43 -20.34
C ALA A 258 -6.98 6.91 -20.35
N ASP A 259 -5.78 6.48 -20.76
CA ASP A 259 -5.41 5.06 -20.80
C ASP A 259 -5.41 4.45 -19.39
N THR A 260 -4.84 5.15 -18.41
CA THR A 260 -4.82 4.68 -17.00
C THR A 260 -6.23 4.46 -16.48
N LEU A 261 -7.13 5.45 -16.68
CA LEU A 261 -8.52 5.35 -16.23
C LEU A 261 -9.28 4.24 -16.97
N ALA A 262 -9.05 4.07 -18.27
CA ALA A 262 -9.67 2.99 -19.03
C ALA A 262 -9.24 1.59 -18.55
N GLU A 263 -7.98 1.41 -18.19
CA GLU A 263 -7.43 0.18 -17.59
C GLU A 263 -7.93 -0.06 -16.16
N LEU A 264 -8.17 1.01 -15.40
CA LEU A 264 -8.82 0.95 -14.08
C LEU A 264 -10.35 0.71 -14.16
N GLY A 265 -10.89 0.54 -15.36
CA GLY A 265 -12.29 0.15 -15.57
C GLY A 265 -13.25 1.30 -15.81
N PHE A 266 -12.77 2.53 -16.03
CA PHE A 266 -13.66 3.66 -16.33
C PHE A 266 -14.06 3.71 -17.81
N VAL A 267 -15.22 4.30 -18.08
CA VAL A 267 -15.67 4.68 -19.42
C VAL A 267 -15.14 6.07 -19.73
N VAL A 268 -14.11 6.12 -20.59
CA VAL A 268 -13.44 7.35 -21.02
C VAL A 268 -13.83 7.69 -22.46
N GLN A 269 -14.22 8.95 -22.69
CA GLN A 269 -14.55 9.52 -23.99
C GLN A 269 -13.69 10.75 -24.26
N THR A 270 -13.59 11.18 -25.52
CA THR A 270 -12.96 12.45 -25.86
C THR A 270 -14.01 13.56 -25.88
N PHE A 271 -13.71 14.69 -25.24
CA PHE A 271 -14.60 15.85 -25.17
C PHE A 271 -13.99 17.10 -25.79
N GLY A 272 -14.82 17.84 -26.54
CA GLY A 272 -14.44 19.09 -27.18
C GLY A 272 -13.44 18.93 -28.33
N ALA A 273 -13.06 20.06 -28.94
CA ALA A 273 -12.12 20.09 -30.07
C ALA A 273 -10.67 19.77 -29.66
N SER A 274 -10.33 19.97 -28.38
CA SER A 274 -9.04 19.64 -27.78
C SER A 274 -8.92 18.18 -27.34
N GLY A 275 -10.00 17.39 -27.41
CA GLY A 275 -9.96 15.95 -27.13
C GLY A 275 -9.70 15.60 -25.66
N VAL A 276 -10.13 16.46 -24.73
CA VAL A 276 -9.90 16.25 -23.29
C VAL A 276 -10.60 14.96 -22.83
N PRO A 277 -9.96 14.09 -22.04
CA PRO A 277 -10.59 12.92 -21.48
C PRO A 277 -11.82 13.27 -20.62
N LEU A 278 -12.94 12.63 -20.90
CA LEU A 278 -14.20 12.72 -20.15
C LEU A 278 -14.57 11.35 -19.60
N VAL A 279 -14.64 11.23 -18.28
CA VAL A 279 -15.08 10.01 -17.60
C VAL A 279 -16.57 10.10 -17.31
N THR A 280 -17.35 9.09 -17.73
CA THR A 280 -18.82 9.11 -17.56
C THR A 280 -19.36 8.02 -16.63
N ALA A 281 -18.59 6.97 -16.37
CA ALA A 281 -19.01 5.85 -15.52
C ALA A 281 -17.82 4.93 -15.16
N VAL A 282 -18.04 4.06 -14.17
CA VAL A 282 -17.28 2.82 -13.95
C VAL A 282 -17.96 1.68 -14.71
N ARG A 283 -17.18 0.79 -15.34
CA ARG A 283 -17.68 -0.37 -16.10
C ARG A 283 -18.20 -1.50 -15.20
#